data_AF-A0A1Y3VP91-F1
#
_entry.id   AF-A0A1Y3VP91-F1
#
_cell.length_a   1.000
_cell.length_b   1.000
_cell.length_c   1.000
_cell.angle_alpha   90.00
_cell.angle_beta   90.00
_cell.angle_gamma   90.00
#
_symmetry.space_group_name_H-M   'P 1'
#
loop_
_entity.id
_entity.type
_entity.pdbx_description
1 polymer ?
#
loop_
_entity_poly.entity_id
_entity_poly.type
_entity_poly.pdbx_seq_one_letter_code
_entity_poly.pdbx_strand_id
1 'polypeptide(L)'
;MVADITPFYMYGAYHTSPQEEPFMGFTPGCRGLEIAEWLTRHAEPDASYVILDDEEDFLQRQASRLVRINPETGLTPVDARKAMVVLK
;
A
#
# COMPACT_ATOMS: atom_id res chain seq x y z
N MET A 1 12.52 11.36 5.53
CA MET A 1 11.18 11.21 4.92
C MET A 1 11.32 10.13 3.86
N VAL A 2 10.85 8.92 4.14
CA VAL A 2 10.91 7.80 3.19
C VAL A 2 9.59 7.80 2.43
N ALA A 3 9.64 8.13 1.14
CA ALA A 3 8.53 7.90 0.23
C ALA A 3 8.86 6.61 -0.51
N ASP A 4 8.16 5.52 -0.16
CA ASP A 4 8.27 4.26 -0.88
C ASP A 4 7.25 4.27 -2.03
N ILE A 5 7.74 3.94 -3.22
CA ILE A 5 6.95 3.71 -4.43
C ILE A 5 7.11 2.22 -4.66
N THR A 6 6.35 1.43 -3.90
CA THR A 6 6.42 -0.03 -3.99
C THR A 6 5.95 -0.43 -5.39
N PRO A 7 6.81 -1.03 -6.24
CA PRO A 7 6.36 -1.55 -7.52
C PRO A 7 5.40 -2.69 -7.23
N PHE A 8 4.25 -2.67 -7.90
CA PHE A 8 3.44 -3.88 -8.12
C PHE A 8 4.40 -4.99 -8.55
N TYR A 9 4.29 -6.18 -7.96
CA TYR A 9 4.94 -7.47 -8.29
C TYR A 9 5.76 -8.11 -7.14
N MET A 10 5.22 -9.22 -6.60
CA MET A 10 5.89 -10.53 -6.43
C MET A 10 6.10 -11.11 -5.02
N TYR A 11 5.51 -10.61 -3.94
CA TYR A 11 5.63 -11.33 -2.65
C TYR A 11 4.48 -12.32 -2.38
N GLY A 12 3.27 -12.07 -2.89
CA GLY A 12 2.13 -12.99 -2.75
C GLY A 12 2.07 -14.19 -3.72
N ALA A 13 2.83 -14.18 -4.82
CA ALA A 13 2.62 -15.12 -5.93
C ALA A 13 3.32 -16.49 -5.78
N TYR A 14 4.24 -16.67 -4.83
CA TYR A 14 5.10 -17.85 -4.79
C TYR A 14 4.86 -18.82 -3.63
N HIS A 15 3.96 -18.51 -2.68
CA HIS A 15 3.87 -19.37 -1.49
C HIS A 15 2.97 -20.60 -1.66
N THR A 16 2.07 -20.68 -2.65
CA THR A 16 1.32 -21.93 -2.95
C THR A 16 0.73 -21.95 -4.36
N SER A 17 1.43 -22.54 -5.32
CA SER A 17 0.77 -23.14 -6.50
C SER A 17 1.64 -24.27 -7.06
N PRO A 18 1.19 -25.53 -7.01
CA PRO A 18 1.84 -26.65 -7.71
C PRO A 18 1.45 -26.72 -9.20
N GLN A 19 0.72 -25.73 -9.74
CA GLN A 19 0.27 -25.74 -11.13
C GLN A 19 0.53 -24.39 -11.82
N GLU A 20 1.14 -24.46 -13.00
CA GLU A 20 1.60 -23.36 -13.87
C GLU A 20 0.44 -22.59 -14.55
N GLU A 21 -0.52 -22.08 -13.78
CA GLU A 21 -1.59 -21.23 -14.32
C GLU A 21 -1.39 -19.77 -13.87
N PRO A 22 -1.53 -18.77 -14.77
CA PRO A 22 -1.39 -17.38 -14.41
C PRO A 22 -2.54 -16.97 -13.49
N PHE A 23 -2.21 -16.58 -12.26
CA PHE A 23 -3.19 -16.09 -11.28
C PHE A 23 -3.88 -14.83 -11.82
N MET A 24 -5.09 -15.01 -12.34
CA MET A 24 -5.95 -13.93 -12.79
C MET A 24 -6.66 -13.31 -11.58
N GLY A 25 -6.20 -12.11 -11.19
CA GLY A 25 -7.02 -11.09 -10.53
C GLY A 25 -6.95 -11.06 -9.00
N PHE A 26 -6.31 -10.00 -8.48
CA PHE A 26 -6.54 -9.35 -7.18
C PHE A 26 -7.13 -10.23 -6.08
N THR A 27 -6.25 -10.80 -5.24
CA THR A 27 -6.69 -11.25 -3.91
C THR A 27 -6.91 -10.02 -3.03
N PRO A 28 -8.15 -9.71 -2.61
CA PRO A 28 -8.42 -8.49 -1.85
C PRO A 28 -7.61 -8.44 -0.56
N GLY A 29 -7.03 -7.29 -0.28
CA GLY A 29 -6.19 -7.04 0.89
C GLY A 29 -4.74 -7.49 0.75
N CYS A 30 -4.32 -8.07 -0.38
CA CYS A 30 -2.92 -8.45 -0.58
C CYS A 30 -1.96 -7.26 -0.51
N ARG A 31 -2.31 -6.11 -1.09
CA ARG A 31 -1.48 -4.88 -0.96
C ARG A 31 -1.33 -4.48 0.50
N GLY A 32 -2.44 -4.54 1.25
CA GLY A 32 -2.43 -4.23 2.68
C GLY A 32 -1.54 -5.17 3.51
N LEU A 33 -1.50 -6.46 3.16
CA LEU A 33 -0.60 -7.45 3.77
C LEU A 33 0.87 -7.19 3.41
N GLU A 34 1.17 -6.85 2.15
CA GLU A 34 2.52 -6.51 1.70
C GLU A 34 3.06 -5.28 2.43
N ILE A 35 2.25 -4.23 2.58
CA ILE A 35 2.60 -3.03 3.37
C ILE A 35 2.85 -3.41 4.84
N ALA A 36 1.99 -4.25 5.43
CA ALA A 36 2.15 -4.68 6.82
C ALA A 36 3.43 -5.48 7.06
N GLU A 37 3.77 -6.37 6.14
CA GLU A 37 4.99 -7.18 6.20
C GLU A 37 6.23 -6.30 6.04
N TRP A 38 6.21 -5.36 5.09
CA TRP A 38 7.31 -4.43 4.88
C TRP A 38 7.58 -3.58 6.12
N LEU A 39 6.52 -3.00 6.72
CA LEU A 39 6.62 -2.20 7.94
C LEU A 39 7.19 -3.03 9.11
N THR A 40 6.75 -4.28 9.26
CA THR A 40 7.23 -5.17 10.33
C THR A 40 8.73 -5.46 10.22
N ARG A 41 9.26 -5.56 8.99
CA ARG A 41 10.67 -5.90 8.75
C ARG A 41 11.61 -4.70 8.72
N HIS A 42 11.12 -3.52 8.34
CA HIS A 42 12.00 -2.39 7.98
C HIS A 42 11.68 -1.09 8.70
N ALA A 43 10.48 -0.92 9.23
CA ALA A 43 10.12 0.34 9.90
C ALA A 43 10.57 0.32 11.36
N GLU A 44 11.00 1.47 11.85
CA GLU A 44 11.17 1.68 13.28
C GLU A 44 9.83 1.44 14.01
N PRO A 45 9.87 0.97 15.27
CA PRO A 45 8.67 0.92 16.09
C PRO A 45 7.94 2.27 16.09
N ASP A 46 6.61 2.22 15.93
CA ASP A 46 5.73 3.40 15.87
C ASP A 46 5.99 4.38 14.72
N ALA A 47 6.66 3.94 13.64
CA ALA A 47 6.85 4.76 12.45
C ALA A 47 5.51 5.27 11.89
N SER A 48 5.45 6.58 11.69
CA SER A 48 4.33 7.27 11.03
C SER A 48 4.42 7.05 9.53
N TYR A 49 3.34 6.57 8.90
CA TYR A 49 3.27 6.34 7.46
C TYR A 49 1.90 6.73 6.90
N VAL A 50 1.87 6.91 5.58
CA VAL A 50 0.67 7.23 4.78
C VAL A 50 0.66 6.35 3.54
N ILE A 51 -0.53 5.94 3.09
CA ILE A 51 -0.74 5.24 1.83
C ILE A 51 -1.31 6.25 0.82
N LEU A 52 -0.68 6.37 -0.35
CA LEU A 52 -1.13 7.21 -1.45
C LEU A 52 -1.49 6.29 -2.62
N ASP A 53 -2.79 6.09 -2.84
CA ASP A 53 -3.29 5.16 -3.86
C ASP A 53 -4.67 5.62 -4.33
N ASP A 54 -5.08 5.27 -5.55
CA ASP A 54 -6.39 5.60 -6.11
C ASP A 54 -7.46 4.53 -5.84
N GLU A 55 -7.05 3.37 -5.32
CA GLU A 55 -7.89 2.26 -4.91
C GLU A 55 -7.99 2.12 -3.38
N GLU A 56 -8.91 1.25 -2.92
CA GLU A 56 -9.17 0.97 -1.50
C GLU A 56 -8.91 -0.51 -1.15
N ASP A 57 -7.89 -1.12 -1.76
CA ASP A 57 -7.53 -2.54 -1.57
C ASP A 57 -6.53 -2.77 -0.43
N PHE A 58 -6.90 -2.36 0.80
CA PHE A 58 -6.03 -2.41 1.98
C PHE A 58 -6.73 -3.03 3.20
N LEU A 59 -5.95 -3.35 4.25
CA LEU A 59 -6.52 -3.85 5.50
C LEU A 59 -7.37 -2.75 6.17
N GLN A 60 -8.46 -3.14 6.85
CA GLN A 60 -9.32 -2.19 7.58
C GLN A 60 -8.55 -1.29 8.56
N ARG A 61 -7.51 -1.83 9.21
CA ARG A 61 -6.62 -1.08 10.13
C ARG A 61 -5.74 -0.04 9.45
N GLN A 62 -5.59 -0.13 8.13
CA GLN A 62 -4.81 0.80 7.29
C GLN A 62 -5.70 1.87 6.64
N ALA A 63 -7.03 1.74 6.68
CA ALA A 63 -7.95 2.67 6.02
C ALA A 63 -7.76 4.12 6.50
N SER A 64 -7.47 4.34 7.78
CA SER A 64 -7.18 5.68 8.33
C SER A 64 -5.83 6.27 7.87
N ARG A 65 -5.00 5.47 7.19
CA ARG A 65 -3.72 5.88 6.63
C ARG A 65 -3.79 6.20 5.14
N LEU A 66 -4.91 5.92 4.47
CA LEU A 66 -5.08 6.17 3.05
C LEU A 66 -5.43 7.64 2.78
N VAL A 67 -4.68 8.26 1.88
CA VAL A 67 -5.11 9.47 1.18
C VAL A 67 -5.32 9.09 -0.27
N ARG A 68 -6.59 9.03 -0.67
CA ARG A 68 -6.96 8.64 -2.03
C ARG A 68 -6.53 9.70 -3.04
N ILE A 69 -5.74 9.30 -4.02
CA ILE A 69 -5.30 10.16 -5.13
C ILE A 69 -6.13 9.87 -6.38
N ASN A 70 -6.07 10.77 -7.35
CA ASN A 70 -6.75 10.59 -8.63
C ASN A 70 -5.74 9.99 -9.64
N PRO A 71 -6.09 8.96 -10.41
CA PRO A 71 -5.16 8.32 -11.34
C PRO A 71 -4.79 9.19 -12.55
N GLU A 72 -5.65 10.13 -12.94
CA GLU A 72 -5.43 11.03 -14.07
C GLU A 72 -4.57 12.24 -13.69
N THR A 73 -4.74 12.78 -12.49
CA THR A 73 -4.02 13.98 -12.02
C THR A 73 -2.88 13.69 -11.04
N GLY A 74 -2.79 12.47 -10.53
CA GLY A 74 -1.78 12.02 -9.59
C GLY A 74 -1.88 12.70 -8.23
N LEU A 75 -0.73 12.86 -7.56
CA LEU A 75 -0.63 13.54 -6.27
C LEU A 75 -0.73 15.06 -6.45
N THR A 76 -1.80 15.67 -5.96
CA THR A 76 -1.96 17.13 -5.99
C THR A 76 -1.42 17.81 -4.72
N PRO A 77 -1.19 19.14 -4.72
CA PRO A 77 -0.86 19.87 -3.49
C PRO A 77 -1.93 19.76 -2.38
N VAL A 78 -3.20 19.54 -2.75
CA VAL A 78 -4.28 19.32 -1.77
C VAL A 78 -4.08 17.97 -1.08
N ASP A 79 -3.78 16.93 -1.85
CA ASP A 79 -3.58 15.58 -1.33
C ASP A 79 -2.30 15.49 -0.50
N ALA A 80 -1.23 16.18 -0.91
CA ALA A 80 -0.03 16.32 -0.10
C ALA A 80 -0.32 16.94 1.27
N ARG A 81 -1.16 17.98 1.34
CA ARG A 81 -1.58 18.55 2.63
C ARG A 81 -2.38 17.57 3.48
N LYS A 82 -3.25 16.75 2.88
CA LYS A 82 -3.94 15.66 3.61
C LYS A 82 -2.94 14.63 4.14
N ALA A 83 -1.97 14.23 3.32
CA ALA A 83 -0.94 13.27 3.69
C ALA A 83 -0.11 13.77 4.88
N MET A 84 0.22 15.06 4.93
CA MET A 84 0.89 15.69 6.08
C MET A 84 0.06 15.67 7.37
N VAL A 85 -1.27 15.58 7.31
CA VAL A 85 -2.11 15.43 8.51
C VAL A 85 -2.10 13.98 9.03
N VAL A 86 -1.99 13.02 8.11
CA VAL A 86 -1.85 11.59 8.44
C VAL A 86 -0.46 11.27 8.99
N LEU A 87 0.58 11.89 8.41
CA LEU A 87 1.96 11.84 8.87
C LEU A 87 2.13 12.77 10.08
N LYS A 88 1.92 12.22 11.28
CA LYS A 88 2.28 12.87 12.54
C LYS A 88 3.71 12.60 12.94
#